data_AF-A0A962AV44-F1
#
_entry.id   AF-A0A962AV44-F1
#
_cell.length_a   1.000
_cell.length_b   1.000
_cell.length_c   1.000
_cell.angle_alpha   90.00
_cell.angle_beta   90.00
_cell.angle_gamma   90.00
#
_symmetry.space_group_name_H-M   'P 1'
#
loop_
_entity.id
_entity.type
_entity.pdbx_description
1 polymer ?
#
loop_
_entity_poly.entity_id
_entity_poly.type
_entity_poly.pdbx_seq_one_letter_code
_entity_poly.pdbx_strand_id
1 'polypeptide(L)' 'MSAGARRPFFRRRKTCPFSGPNAPKIDYKDTRLLSRYISERGKIVPSRITAVSA' A
#
# COMPACT_ATOMS: atom_id res chain seq x y z
N MET A 1 36.42 14.70 -16.94
CA MET A 1 35.29 14.82 -15.99
C MET A 1 34.30 13.71 -16.28
N SER A 2 34.37 12.58 -15.57
CA SER A 2 33.47 11.45 -15.79
C SER A 2 32.15 11.69 -15.06
N ALA A 3 31.07 11.90 -15.80
CA ALA A 3 29.73 12.05 -15.26
C ALA A 3 29.30 10.72 -14.63
N GLY A 4 29.16 10.69 -13.31
CA GLY A 4 28.67 9.51 -12.59
C GLY A 4 27.33 9.05 -13.15
N ALA A 5 27.29 7.81 -13.64
CA ALA A 5 26.09 7.19 -14.20
C ALA A 5 24.95 7.27 -13.17
N ARG A 6 23.88 7.98 -13.51
CA ARG A 6 22.65 8.03 -12.73
C ARG A 6 22.05 6.63 -12.68
N ARG A 7 22.22 5.93 -11.55
CA ARG A 7 21.54 4.67 -11.29
C ARG A 7 20.03 4.88 -11.51
N PRO A 8 19.36 4.09 -12.37
CA PRO A 8 17.91 4.17 -12.47
C PRO A 8 17.34 3.90 -11.07
N PHE A 9 16.64 4.88 -10.50
CA PHE A 9 15.89 4.68 -9.28
C PHE A 9 14.80 3.67 -9.58
N PHE A 10 15.04 2.40 -9.27
CA PHE A 10 14.00 1.39 -9.28
C PHE A 10 12.93 1.81 -8.28
N ARG A 11 11.84 2.38 -8.79
CA ARG A 11 10.62 2.57 -7.99
C ARG A 11 10.13 1.17 -7.63
N ARG A 12 10.34 0.78 -6.37
CA ARG A 12 9.77 -0.46 -5.83
C ARG A 12 8.28 -0.48 -6.18
N ARG A 13 7.87 -1.54 -6.88
CA ARG A 13 6.45 -1.75 -7.17
C ARG A 13 5.71 -1.83 -5.84
N LYS A 14 4.60 -1.11 -5.72
CA LYS A 14 3.75 -1.17 -4.54
C LYS A 14 3.25 -2.61 -4.40
N THR A 15 3.60 -3.25 -3.30
CA THR A 15 3.13 -4.61 -2.99
C THR A 15 1.80 -4.52 -2.27
N CYS A 16 0.86 -5.35 -2.68
CA CYS A 16 -0.47 -5.38 -2.10
C CYS A 16 -0.42 -6.11 -0.76
N PRO A 17 -0.84 -5.47 0.35
CA PRO A 17 -0.76 -6.07 1.68
C PRO A 17 -1.65 -7.30 1.85
N PHE A 18 -2.63 -7.48 0.96
CA PHE A 18 -3.61 -8.58 1.00
C PHE A 18 -3.34 -9.71 -0.01
N SER A 19 -2.32 -9.59 -0.87
CA SER A 19 -2.05 -10.58 -1.92
C SER A 19 -0.91 -11.55 -1.56
N GLY A 20 -0.28 -11.39 -0.40
CA GLY A 20 0.82 -12.24 0.06
C GLY A 20 0.35 -13.50 0.80
N PRO A 21 1.23 -14.51 0.97
CA PRO A 21 0.89 -15.77 1.67
C PRO A 21 0.53 -15.59 3.15
N ASN A 22 0.94 -14.46 3.77
CA ASN A 22 0.61 -14.09 5.15
C ASN A 22 -0.38 -12.91 5.21
N ALA A 23 -1.20 -12.75 4.17
CA ALA A 23 -2.18 -11.67 4.12
C ALA A 23 -3.23 -11.82 5.24
N PRO A 24 -3.54 -10.74 5.97
CA PRO A 24 -4.62 -10.77 6.94
C PRO A 24 -5.97 -10.92 6.21
N LYS A 25 -6.83 -11.79 6.73
CA LYS A 25 -8.20 -11.93 6.24
C LYS A 25 -8.97 -10.64 6.55
N ILE A 26 -9.72 -10.14 5.57
CA ILE A 26 -10.54 -8.94 5.75
C ILE A 26 -11.87 -9.37 6.36
N ASP A 27 -12.10 -9.02 7.62
CA ASP A 27 -13.40 -9.13 8.29
C ASP A 27 -13.94 -7.72 8.61
N TYR A 28 -15.25 -7.55 8.53
CA TYR A 28 -15.93 -6.30 8.91
C TYR A 28 -15.87 -6.05 10.42
N LYS A 29 -15.68 -7.10 11.21
CA LYS A 29 -15.53 -7.01 12.67
C LYS A 29 -14.16 -6.47 13.09
N ASP A 30 -13.15 -6.58 12.22
CA ASP A 30 -11.79 -6.14 12.51
C ASP A 30 -11.62 -4.63 12.30
N THR A 31 -12.15 -3.86 13.25
CA THR A 31 -12.07 -2.39 13.27
C THR A 31 -10.64 -1.87 13.19
N ARG A 32 -9.67 -2.60 13.78
CA ARG A 32 -8.24 -2.25 13.76
C ARG A 32 -7.63 -2.32 12.36
N LEU A 33 -8.09 -3.24 11.52
CA LEU A 33 -7.63 -3.38 10.14
C LEU A 33 -8.28 -2.30 9.28
N LEU A 34 -9.60 -2.17 9.37
CA LEU A 34 -10.38 -1.21 8.59
C LEU A 34 -10.00 0.25 8.88
N SER A 35 -9.75 0.58 10.16
CA SER A 35 -9.36 1.94 10.57
C SER A 35 -8.08 2.43 9.89
N ARG A 36 -7.19 1.54 9.43
CA ARG A 36 -5.96 1.93 8.71
C ARG A 36 -6.22 2.39 7.28
N TYR A 37 -7.36 2.03 6.71
CA TYR A 37 -7.78 2.37 5.34
C TYR A 37 -8.80 3.50 5.32
N ILE A 38 -9.06 4.13 6.46
CA ILE A 38 -9.99 5.24 6.61
C ILE A 38 -9.19 6.49 7.03
N SER A 39 -9.50 7.62 6.40
CA SER A 39 -8.94 8.93 6.79
C SER A 39 -9.56 9.46 8.08
N GLU A 40 -8.94 10.43 8.73
CA GLU A 40 -9.45 11.07 9.95
C GLU A 40 -10.88 11.63 9.80
N ARG A 41 -11.28 11.95 8.56
CA ARG A 41 -12.63 12.44 8.21
C ARG A 41 -13.64 11.32 7.91
N GLY A 42 -13.27 10.06 8.11
CA GLY A 42 -14.14 8.90 7.82
C GLY A 42 -14.22 8.54 6.33
N LYS A 43 -13.45 9.19 5.44
CA LYS A 43 -13.43 8.84 4.01
C LYS A 43 -12.48 7.67 3.75
N ILE A 44 -12.86 6.76 2.86
CA ILE A 44 -12.03 5.63 2.44
C ILE A 44 -10.81 6.16 1.66
N VAL A 45 -9.62 5.66 2.02
CA VAL A 45 -8.38 6.04 1.36
C VAL A 45 -8.25 5.29 0.01
N PRO A 46 -8.01 6.00 -1.11
CA PRO A 46 -7.91 5.38 -2.44
C PRO A 46 -6.81 4.31 -2.56
N SER A 47 -7.03 3.32 -3.44
CA SER A 47 -6.08 2.24 -3.78
C SER A 47 -4.70 2.74 -4.22
N ARG A 48 -4.66 3.90 -4.91
CA ARG A 48 -3.39 4.57 -5.31
C ARG A 48 -2.49 4.86 -4.11
N ILE A 49 -3.05 5.12 -2.94
CA ILE A 49 -2.30 5.41 -1.71
C ILE A 49 -2.04 4.12 -0.95
N THR A 50 -3.11 3.35 -0.69
CA THR A 50 -3.11 2.14 0.16
C THR A 50 -2.44 0.91 -0.46
N ALA A 51 -2.06 0.99 -1.74
CA ALA A 51 -1.40 -0.08 -2.48
C ALA A 51 -2.24 -1.37 -2.57
N VAL A 52 -3.55 -1.31 -2.34
CA VAL A 52 -4.45 -2.46 -2.46
C VAL A 52 -4.71 -2.72 -3.95
N SER A 53 -4.48 -3.95 -4.40
CA SER A 53 -4.88 -4.43 -5.74
C SER A 53 -6.39 -4.57 -5.83
N ALA A 54 -6.93 -4.39 -7.03
CA ALA A 54 -8.28 -4.81 -7.37
C ALA A 54 -8.40 -6.33 -7.42
#